data_AF-A0A3D3EQ14-F1
#
_entry.id   AF-A0A3D3EQ14-F1
#
_cell.length_a   1.000
_cell.length_b   1.000
_cell.length_c   1.000
_cell.angle_alpha   90.00
_cell.angle_beta   90.00
_cell.angle_gamma   90.00
#
_symmetry.space_group_name_H-M   'P 1'
#
loop_
_entity.id
_entity.type
_entity.pdbx_description
1 polymer ?
#
loop_
_entity_poly.entity_id
_entity_poly.type
_entity_poly.pdbx_seq_one_letter_code
_entity_poly.pdbx_strand_id
1 'polypeptide(L)'
;STIPFPGLIRGHPSSQISGTRKVSLIWEDGWPLINPGKGIVEDTVEGPDLPPFTAEVVPEKEDFDDEKLPFRFLYLRNPKTENYSLNDRKGYLRMKLAPVKMTDLDSPSYVGLRQTGMSFMLETKMEFMPHNMNEEAGIVLLQSNEFHYRFVITMRDGLPVLQLIKCFEGK
;
A
#
# COMPACT_ATOMS: atom_id res chain seq x y z
N SER A 1 -5.15 18.26 -6.85
CA SER A 1 -5.99 17.53 -5.89
C SER A 1 -5.35 17.58 -4.52
N THR A 2 -6.16 17.62 -3.46
CA THR A 2 -5.69 17.68 -2.06
C THR A 2 -6.41 16.59 -1.27
N ILE A 3 -5.71 15.63 -0.67
CA ILE A 3 -6.33 14.49 0.01
C ILE A 3 -6.09 14.60 1.52
N PRO A 4 -7.10 14.92 2.36
CA PRO A 4 -6.98 14.73 3.80
C PRO A 4 -7.48 13.33 4.18
N PHE A 5 -6.79 12.59 5.03
CA PHE A 5 -7.09 11.17 5.31
C PHE A 5 -7.56 10.97 6.75
N PRO A 6 -8.76 10.43 6.96
CA PRO A 6 -9.07 9.70 8.18
C PRO A 6 -9.44 8.27 7.79
N GLY A 7 -8.66 7.29 8.22
CA GLY A 7 -8.96 5.89 7.94
C GLY A 7 -8.23 4.95 8.86
N LEU A 8 -8.96 3.97 9.39
CA LEU A 8 -8.56 2.98 10.38
C LEU A 8 -8.18 1.69 9.66
N ILE A 9 -6.95 1.18 9.80
CA ILE A 9 -6.54 -0.11 9.23
C ILE A 9 -6.56 -1.17 10.35
N ARG A 10 -7.71 -1.83 10.53
CA ARG A 10 -7.80 -3.05 11.33
C ARG A 10 -7.66 -4.28 10.45
N GLY A 11 -6.66 -5.12 10.70
CA GLY A 11 -6.57 -6.42 10.03
C GLY A 11 -6.18 -7.57 10.94
N HIS A 12 -6.82 -8.72 10.72
CA HIS A 12 -6.39 -10.01 11.24
C HIS A 12 -5.50 -10.72 10.20
N PRO A 13 -4.40 -11.36 10.63
CA PRO A 13 -3.54 -12.09 9.71
C PRO A 13 -4.22 -13.41 9.31
N SER A 14 -4.48 -13.59 8.02
CA SER A 14 -4.65 -14.91 7.42
C SER A 14 -3.87 -14.95 6.09
N SER A 15 -3.10 -16.02 5.89
CA SER A 15 -2.02 -16.04 4.90
C SER A 15 -2.52 -16.49 3.51
N GLN A 16 -2.65 -15.54 2.57
CA GLN A 16 -2.55 -15.83 1.13
C GLN A 16 -1.48 -14.97 0.42
N ILE A 17 -0.84 -14.05 1.15
CA ILE A 17 0.30 -13.26 0.68
C ILE A 17 1.56 -13.90 1.25
N SER A 18 2.63 -14.04 0.44
CA SER A 18 3.92 -14.53 0.94
C SER A 18 4.37 -13.64 2.11
N GLY A 19 4.59 -14.25 3.27
CA GLY A 19 4.98 -13.58 4.51
C GLY A 19 6.24 -14.19 5.08
N THR A 20 7.03 -13.39 5.79
CA THR A 20 8.23 -13.87 6.47
C THR A 20 7.85 -14.69 7.70
N ARG A 21 8.42 -15.89 7.83
CA ARG A 21 8.24 -16.76 9.00
C ARG A 21 9.57 -16.97 9.71
N LYS A 22 9.49 -17.24 11.01
CA LYS A 22 10.64 -17.62 11.84
C LYS A 22 10.63 -19.14 12.01
N VAL A 23 11.80 -19.76 11.96
CA VAL A 23 11.99 -21.20 12.12
C VAL A 23 13.16 -21.45 13.05
N SER A 24 13.15 -22.58 13.75
CA SER A 24 14.27 -23.00 14.57
C SER A 24 15.31 -23.71 13.70
N LEU A 25 16.59 -23.47 13.99
CA LEU A 25 17.72 -24.05 13.29
C LEU A 25 18.73 -24.60 14.28
N ILE A 26 19.18 -25.83 14.05
CA ILE A 26 20.30 -26.45 14.78
C ILE A 26 21.38 -26.90 13.78
N TRP A 27 22.59 -27.15 14.29
CA TRP A 27 23.68 -27.71 13.49
C TRP A 27 23.92 -29.17 13.89
N GLU A 28 23.95 -30.07 12.92
CA GLU A 28 24.23 -31.50 13.10
C GLU A 28 25.22 -31.93 12.01
N ASP A 29 26.36 -32.51 12.40
CA ASP A 29 27.43 -32.94 11.49
C ASP A 29 27.87 -31.90 10.45
N GLY A 30 27.89 -30.63 10.86
CA GLY A 30 28.26 -29.50 9.99
C GLY A 30 27.18 -29.03 9.03
N TRP A 31 25.97 -29.58 9.13
CA TRP A 31 24.82 -29.20 8.31
C TRP A 31 23.75 -28.48 9.12
N PRO A 32 23.12 -27.42 8.57
CA PRO A 32 22.00 -26.77 9.21
C PRO A 32 20.73 -27.62 9.04
N LEU A 33 20.12 -28.00 10.15
CA LEU A 33 18.85 -28.69 10.19
C LEU A 33 17.74 -27.73 10.64
N ILE A 34 16.76 -27.52 9.76
CA ILE A 34 15.60 -26.64 10.01
C ILE A 34 14.48 -27.48 10.64
N ASN A 35 13.90 -27.00 11.73
CA ASN A 35 12.79 -27.67 12.45
C ASN A 35 13.03 -29.19 12.62
N PRO A 36 14.08 -29.57 13.38
CA PRO A 36 14.50 -30.97 13.53
C PRO A 36 13.33 -31.87 13.95
N GLY A 37 13.18 -33.01 13.27
CA GLY A 37 12.11 -33.98 13.52
C GLY A 37 10.73 -33.61 12.97
N LYS A 38 10.55 -32.42 12.38
CA LYS A 38 9.25 -31.98 11.84
C LYS A 38 9.27 -31.80 10.32
N GLY A 39 10.34 -31.21 9.77
CA GLY A 39 10.50 -31.01 8.32
C GLY A 39 9.46 -30.08 7.66
N ILE A 40 8.64 -29.38 8.44
CA ILE A 40 7.62 -28.42 7.99
C ILE A 40 7.77 -27.10 8.73
N VAL A 41 7.31 -26.00 8.13
CA VAL A 41 7.17 -24.71 8.84
C VAL A 41 5.86 -24.74 9.62
N GLU A 42 5.96 -24.54 10.93
CA GLU A 42 4.79 -24.52 11.82
C GLU A 42 4.16 -23.12 11.91
N ASP A 43 2.89 -23.08 12.31
CA ASP A 43 2.19 -21.82 12.56
C ASP A 43 2.68 -21.12 13.84
N THR A 44 3.17 -21.90 14.80
CA THR A 44 3.74 -21.42 16.06
C THR A 44 5.07 -22.11 16.31
N VAL A 45 6.05 -21.33 16.76
CA VAL A 45 7.39 -21.82 17.12
C VAL A 45 7.77 -21.27 18.50
N GLU A 46 8.61 -22.00 19.23
CA GLU A 46 9.21 -21.45 20.44
C GLU A 46 10.07 -20.24 20.08
N GLY A 47 9.90 -19.15 20.84
CA GLY A 47 10.69 -17.93 20.64
C GLY A 47 12.15 -18.14 21.07
N PRO A 48 13.08 -17.33 20.55
CA PRO A 48 14.47 -17.37 21.01
C PRO A 48 14.56 -16.91 22.48
N ASP A 49 15.60 -17.35 23.18
CA ASP A 49 15.93 -16.90 24.53
C ASP A 49 16.49 -15.47 24.51
N LEU A 50 15.60 -14.51 24.28
CA LEU A 50 15.87 -13.08 24.24
C LEU A 50 14.85 -12.35 25.11
N PRO A 51 15.24 -11.25 25.78
CA PRO A 51 14.31 -10.40 26.50
C PRO A 51 13.16 -9.95 25.57
N PRO A 52 11.91 -9.96 26.05
CA PRO A 52 10.79 -9.51 25.26
C PRO A 52 10.95 -8.02 24.91
N PHE A 53 10.71 -7.69 23.65
CA PHE A 53 10.70 -6.32 23.15
C PHE A 53 9.37 -6.05 22.44
N THR A 54 8.71 -4.97 22.81
CA THR A 54 7.48 -4.51 22.15
C THR A 54 7.83 -3.38 21.20
N ALA A 55 7.59 -3.59 19.90
CA ALA A 55 7.77 -2.56 18.91
C ALA A 55 6.70 -1.47 19.07
N GLU A 56 7.02 -0.24 18.64
CA GLU A 56 6.05 0.84 18.56
C GLU A 56 4.89 0.48 17.63
N VAL A 57 3.69 0.85 18.04
CA VAL A 57 2.49 0.63 17.24
C VAL A 57 2.49 1.61 16.07
N VAL A 58 2.42 1.08 14.85
CA VAL A 58 2.25 1.93 13.66
C VAL A 58 0.87 2.57 13.71
N PRO A 59 0.76 3.91 13.62
CA PRO A 59 -0.53 4.59 13.60
C PRO A 59 -1.39 4.07 12.45
N GLU A 60 -2.67 3.82 12.74
CA GLU A 60 -3.63 3.36 11.74
C GLU A 60 -4.02 4.49 10.76
N LYS A 61 -3.90 5.75 11.21
CA LYS A 61 -4.25 6.97 10.48
C LYS A 61 -3.01 7.78 10.13
N GLU A 62 -3.02 8.40 8.96
CA GLU A 62 -2.04 9.40 8.54
C GLU A 62 -2.74 10.74 8.27
N ASP A 63 -2.33 11.82 8.95
CA ASP A 63 -2.91 13.15 8.76
C ASP A 63 -2.09 14.04 7.81
N PHE A 64 -0.88 13.62 7.41
CA PHE A 64 0.02 14.37 6.53
C PHE A 64 0.44 15.75 7.09
N ASP A 65 0.58 15.84 8.41
CA ASP A 65 1.04 17.05 9.10
C ASP A 65 2.58 17.18 9.13
N ASP A 66 3.28 16.05 9.01
CA ASP A 66 4.74 15.99 8.97
C ASP A 66 5.33 16.50 7.65
N GLU A 67 6.61 16.87 7.67
CA GLU A 67 7.33 17.34 6.48
C GLU A 67 7.70 16.22 5.50
N LYS A 68 7.65 14.96 5.96
CA LYS A 68 8.06 13.78 5.19
C LYS A 68 7.00 12.71 5.27
N LEU A 69 6.82 12.00 4.16
CA LEU A 69 5.92 10.87 4.11
C LEU A 69 6.50 9.70 4.93
N PRO A 70 5.72 9.02 5.78
CA PRO A 70 6.22 7.89 6.56
C PRO A 70 6.79 6.77 5.69
N PHE A 71 7.83 6.09 6.18
CA PHE A 71 8.55 5.02 5.46
C PHE A 71 7.67 3.81 5.05
N ARG A 72 6.48 3.66 5.64
CA ARG A 72 5.52 2.60 5.27
C ARG A 72 4.90 2.83 3.88
N PHE A 73 4.88 4.07 3.41
CA PHE A 73 4.34 4.41 2.09
C PHE A 73 5.29 4.04 0.97
N LEU A 74 4.70 3.65 -0.17
CA LEU A 74 5.40 3.13 -1.32
C LEU A 74 5.03 3.90 -2.57
N TYR A 75 6.03 4.06 -3.43
CA TYR A 75 5.87 4.51 -4.80
C TYR A 75 6.00 3.33 -5.76
N LEU A 76 5.51 3.49 -6.99
CA LEU A 76 5.82 2.56 -8.07
C LEU A 76 7.07 2.99 -8.82
N ARG A 77 8.05 2.09 -8.88
CA ARG A 77 9.34 2.31 -9.57
C ARG A 77 10.05 3.55 -9.02
N ASN A 78 10.66 4.35 -9.88
CA ASN A 78 11.36 5.58 -9.52
C ASN A 78 10.39 6.77 -9.61
N PRO A 79 9.91 7.32 -8.48
CA PRO A 79 8.92 8.40 -8.48
C PRO A 79 9.50 9.71 -9.00
N LYS A 80 8.67 10.46 -9.74
CA LYS A 80 8.90 11.89 -10.02
C LYS A 80 8.54 12.70 -8.79
N THR A 81 9.54 13.02 -7.97
CA THR A 81 9.36 13.65 -6.64
C THR A 81 8.58 14.96 -6.69
N GLU A 82 8.67 15.71 -7.78
CA GLU A 82 7.95 16.97 -8.02
C GLU A 82 6.43 16.82 -8.11
N ASN A 83 5.93 15.59 -8.26
CA ASN A 83 4.50 15.29 -8.28
C ASN A 83 3.90 15.18 -6.86
N TYR A 84 4.72 15.17 -5.81
CA TYR A 84 4.28 14.95 -4.43
C TYR A 84 4.73 16.11 -3.55
N SER A 85 3.81 16.62 -2.72
CA SER A 85 4.15 17.67 -1.76
C SER A 85 3.29 17.58 -0.51
N LEU A 86 3.94 17.66 0.66
CA LEU A 86 3.31 17.82 1.98
C LEU A 86 3.34 19.29 2.44
N ASN A 87 4.05 20.15 1.71
CA ASN A 87 4.29 21.54 2.08
C ASN A 87 3.46 22.53 1.25
N ASP A 88 2.98 22.12 0.07
CA ASP A 88 2.10 22.93 -0.78
C ASP A 88 0.78 23.30 -0.05
N ARG A 89 0.32 22.41 0.84
CA ARG A 89 -0.80 22.63 1.76
C ARG A 89 -0.66 21.70 2.95
N LYS A 90 -0.34 22.27 4.12
CA LYS A 90 -0.17 21.52 5.38
C LYS A 90 -1.44 20.74 5.75
N GLY A 91 -1.26 19.53 6.29
CA GLY A 91 -2.32 18.58 6.63
C GLY A 91 -2.86 17.79 5.43
N TYR A 92 -2.13 17.80 4.30
CA TYR A 92 -2.55 17.11 3.09
C TYR A 92 -1.35 16.59 2.29
N LEU A 93 -1.49 15.39 1.73
CA LEU A 93 -0.66 14.95 0.61
C LEU A 93 -1.23 15.50 -0.70
N ARG A 94 -0.49 16.42 -1.34
CA ARG A 94 -0.79 16.87 -2.69
C ARG A 94 -0.11 15.95 -3.69
N MET A 95 -0.91 15.43 -4.63
CA MET A 95 -0.45 14.65 -5.77
C MET A 95 -0.84 15.36 -7.07
N LYS A 96 0.12 15.56 -7.96
CA LYS A 96 -0.12 16.08 -9.32
C LYS A 96 -0.42 14.93 -10.26
N LEU A 97 -1.36 15.13 -11.19
CA LEU A 97 -1.64 14.14 -12.24
C LEU A 97 -0.39 13.93 -13.11
N ALA A 98 -0.20 12.68 -13.52
CA ALA A 98 0.83 12.30 -14.48
C ALA A 98 0.15 11.69 -15.72
N PRO A 99 0.74 11.82 -16.92
CA PRO A 99 0.22 11.16 -18.12
C PRO A 99 0.39 9.63 -18.08
N VAL A 100 1.27 9.13 -17.21
CA VAL A 100 1.54 7.71 -17.00
C VAL A 100 0.35 7.08 -16.26
N LYS A 101 -0.18 6.00 -16.81
CA LYS A 101 -1.33 5.27 -16.28
C LYS A 101 -0.89 4.12 -15.37
N MET A 102 -1.83 3.61 -14.58
CA MET A 102 -1.59 2.42 -13.73
C MET A 102 -1.29 1.14 -14.54
N THR A 103 -1.71 1.09 -15.80
CA THR A 103 -1.43 0.00 -16.74
C THR A 103 -0.02 0.02 -17.31
N ASP A 104 0.68 1.16 -17.20
CA ASP A 104 1.98 1.35 -17.82
C ASP A 104 3.10 0.75 -16.95
N LEU A 105 4.15 0.27 -17.61
CA LEU A 105 5.36 -0.21 -16.94
C LEU A 105 6.33 0.94 -16.57
N ASP A 106 5.80 2.06 -16.07
CA ASP A 106 6.53 3.28 -15.71
C ASP A 106 6.09 3.84 -14.33
N SER A 107 6.46 5.05 -13.93
CA SER A 107 6.14 5.64 -12.63
C SER A 107 4.95 6.60 -12.71
N PRO A 108 3.71 6.14 -12.43
CA PRO A 108 2.56 7.01 -12.26
C PRO A 108 2.64 7.81 -10.95
N SER A 109 1.81 8.85 -10.83
CA SER A 109 1.59 9.52 -9.55
C SER A 109 0.80 8.62 -8.61
N TYR A 110 1.51 7.86 -7.77
CA TYR A 110 0.97 6.85 -6.87
C TYR A 110 1.71 6.84 -5.54
N VAL A 111 0.93 6.76 -4.46
CA VAL A 111 1.39 6.46 -3.11
C VAL A 111 0.48 5.39 -2.52
N GLY A 112 1.04 4.33 -1.96
CA GLY A 112 0.25 3.23 -1.38
C GLY A 112 0.90 2.56 -0.17
N LEU A 113 0.18 1.60 0.39
CA LEU A 113 0.57 0.79 1.54
C LEU A 113 0.46 -0.69 1.16
N ARG A 114 1.26 -1.56 1.79
CA ARG A 114 1.07 -3.02 1.66
C ARG A 114 -0.16 -3.46 2.45
N GLN A 115 -1.03 -4.23 1.82
CA GLN A 115 -2.07 -4.96 2.52
C GLN A 115 -1.42 -6.10 3.32
N THR A 116 -1.44 -6.01 4.65
CA THR A 116 -0.83 -7.01 5.57
C THR A 116 -1.84 -7.98 6.19
N GLY A 117 -3.13 -7.62 6.17
CA GLY A 117 -4.23 -8.45 6.67
C GLY A 117 -5.21 -8.84 5.58
N MET A 118 -5.91 -9.96 5.76
CA MET A 118 -6.93 -10.41 4.81
C MET A 118 -8.21 -9.58 4.93
N SER A 119 -8.59 -9.26 6.16
CA SER A 119 -9.62 -8.27 6.46
C SER A 119 -8.93 -6.94 6.69
N PHE A 120 -9.38 -5.88 6.03
CA PHE A 120 -8.89 -4.53 6.25
C PHE A 120 -9.94 -3.50 5.84
N MET A 121 -9.74 -2.26 6.28
CA MET A 121 -10.49 -1.09 5.86
C MET A 121 -9.49 -0.04 5.40
N LEU A 122 -9.79 0.62 4.27
CA LEU A 122 -9.02 1.72 3.74
C LEU A 122 -9.99 2.84 3.37
N GLU A 123 -9.82 3.99 3.99
CA GLU A 123 -10.64 5.17 3.78
C GLU A 123 -9.73 6.34 3.46
N THR A 124 -10.14 7.19 2.53
CA THR A 124 -9.44 8.45 2.25
C THR A 124 -10.47 9.53 2.03
N LYS A 125 -10.14 10.78 2.34
CA LYS A 125 -10.92 11.92 1.89
C LYS A 125 -10.10 12.67 0.86
N MET A 126 -10.74 13.10 -0.22
CA MET A 126 -10.06 13.66 -1.39
C MET A 126 -10.80 14.88 -1.91
N GLU A 127 -10.04 15.92 -2.24
CA GLU A 127 -10.48 17.08 -2.99
C GLU A 127 -9.88 16.98 -4.40
N PHE A 128 -10.72 16.72 -5.38
CA PHE A 128 -10.34 16.64 -6.78
C PHE A 128 -11.50 17.08 -7.67
N MET A 129 -11.19 17.86 -8.70
CA MET A 129 -12.12 18.23 -9.75
C MET A 129 -11.42 17.95 -11.08
N PRO A 130 -11.88 16.97 -11.89
CA PRO A 130 -11.31 16.73 -13.20
C PRO A 130 -11.62 17.92 -14.12
N HIS A 131 -10.66 18.34 -14.93
CA HIS A 131 -10.85 19.42 -15.91
C HIS A 131 -11.17 18.88 -17.31
N ASN A 132 -10.86 17.61 -17.59
CA ASN A 132 -11.16 16.94 -18.85
C ASN A 132 -11.36 15.42 -18.65
N MET A 133 -11.77 14.73 -19.72
CA MET A 133 -12.11 13.29 -19.70
C MET A 133 -10.93 12.34 -19.47
N ASN A 134 -9.69 12.82 -19.57
CA ASN A 134 -8.49 11.99 -19.36
C ASN A 134 -7.93 12.11 -17.95
N GLU A 135 -8.57 12.90 -17.08
CA GLU A 135 -8.14 13.10 -15.71
C GLU A 135 -8.92 12.20 -14.76
N GLU A 136 -8.18 11.56 -13.85
CA GLU A 136 -8.73 10.72 -12.81
C GLU A 136 -7.85 10.78 -11.56
N ALA A 137 -8.48 10.69 -10.39
CA ALA A 137 -7.80 10.54 -9.11
C ALA A 137 -8.67 9.73 -8.15
N GLY A 138 -8.06 8.96 -7.25
CA GLY A 138 -8.79 8.17 -6.26
C GLY A 138 -7.94 7.09 -5.61
N ILE A 139 -8.60 6.01 -5.19
CA ILE A 139 -7.96 4.85 -4.54
C ILE A 139 -7.73 3.75 -5.58
N VAL A 140 -6.64 3.00 -5.43
CA VAL A 140 -6.39 1.78 -6.21
C VAL A 140 -6.05 0.61 -5.29
N LEU A 141 -6.71 -0.53 -5.52
CA LEU A 141 -6.28 -1.84 -5.04
C LEU A 141 -5.42 -2.46 -6.13
N LEU A 142 -4.11 -2.50 -5.90
CA LEU A 142 -3.11 -2.80 -6.91
C LEU A 142 -2.44 -4.15 -6.64
N GLN A 143 -2.58 -5.10 -7.57
CA GLN A 143 -1.74 -6.31 -7.60
C GLN A 143 -0.60 -6.13 -8.62
N SER A 144 -0.91 -5.70 -9.84
CA SER A 144 0.06 -5.39 -10.89
C SER A 144 -0.51 -4.34 -11.85
N ASN A 145 0.28 -3.94 -12.84
CA ASN A 145 -0.20 -3.07 -13.92
C ASN A 145 -1.31 -3.74 -14.76
N GLU A 146 -1.44 -5.06 -14.71
CA GLU A 146 -2.46 -5.83 -15.44
C GLU A 146 -3.68 -6.19 -14.58
N PHE A 147 -3.55 -6.12 -13.25
CA PHE A 147 -4.60 -6.53 -12.31
C PHE A 147 -4.75 -5.49 -11.19
N HIS A 148 -5.80 -4.70 -11.27
CA HIS A 148 -6.13 -3.72 -10.24
C HIS A 148 -7.58 -3.25 -10.29
N TYR A 149 -8.07 -2.71 -9.18
CA TYR A 149 -9.35 -2.01 -9.11
C TYR A 149 -9.09 -0.55 -8.75
N ARG A 150 -9.67 0.39 -9.49
CA ARG A 150 -9.56 1.83 -9.26
C ARG A 150 -10.93 2.38 -8.91
N PHE A 151 -11.04 3.07 -7.79
CA PHE A 151 -12.22 3.81 -7.39
C PHE A 151 -11.90 5.30 -7.45
N VAL A 152 -12.34 5.96 -8.51
CA VAL A 152 -11.82 7.26 -8.94
C VAL A 152 -12.93 8.25 -9.24
N ILE A 153 -12.65 9.53 -8.99
CA ILE A 153 -13.39 10.63 -9.58
C ILE A 153 -12.80 10.89 -10.96
N THR A 154 -13.65 10.95 -11.98
CA THR A 154 -13.30 11.25 -13.37
C THR A 154 -14.43 12.05 -14.04
N MET A 155 -14.35 12.33 -15.34
CA MET A 155 -15.34 13.10 -16.08
C MET A 155 -16.03 12.23 -17.14
N ARG A 156 -17.36 12.25 -17.16
CA ARG A 156 -18.19 11.61 -18.19
C ARG A 156 -19.25 12.57 -18.68
N ASP A 157 -19.38 12.73 -20.00
CA ASP A 157 -20.34 13.64 -20.63
C ASP A 157 -20.30 15.08 -20.07
N GLY A 158 -19.09 15.54 -19.70
CA GLY A 158 -18.85 16.86 -19.13
C GLY A 158 -19.22 17.01 -17.64
N LEU A 159 -19.58 15.92 -16.96
CA LEU A 159 -19.91 15.92 -15.54
C LEU A 159 -18.90 15.08 -14.71
N PRO A 160 -18.50 15.55 -13.52
CA PRO A 160 -17.71 14.75 -12.59
C PRO A 160 -18.52 13.55 -12.10
N VAL A 161 -17.93 12.36 -12.18
CA VAL A 161 -18.54 11.10 -11.73
C VAL A 161 -17.57 10.31 -10.87
N LEU A 162 -18.11 9.55 -9.92
CA LEU A 162 -17.37 8.55 -9.16
C LEU A 162 -17.53 7.20 -9.85
N GLN A 163 -16.43 6.55 -10.20
CA GLN A 163 -16.42 5.34 -11.01
C GLN A 163 -15.52 4.26 -10.40
N LEU A 164 -16.01 3.02 -10.40
CA LEU A 164 -15.21 1.83 -10.16
C LEU A 164 -14.76 1.25 -11.51
N ILE A 165 -13.45 1.13 -11.70
CA ILE A 165 -12.83 0.58 -12.91
C ILE A 165 -12.07 -0.68 -12.50
N LYS A 166 -12.38 -1.79 -13.15
CA LYS A 166 -11.65 -3.06 -13.02
C LYS A 166 -10.67 -3.17 -14.17
N CYS A 167 -9.41 -3.41 -13.87
CA CYS A 167 -8.41 -3.82 -14.83
C CYS A 167 -8.12 -5.31 -14.66
N PHE A 168 -8.24 -6.08 -15.74
CA PHE A 168 -7.94 -7.51 -15.78
C PHE A 168 -7.19 -7.83 -17.06
N GLU A 169 -5.98 -8.38 -16.94
CA GLU A 169 -5.06 -8.59 -18.06
C GLU A 169 -4.75 -7.29 -18.82
N GLY A 170 -4.62 -6.18 -18.09
CA GLY A 170 -4.28 -4.87 -18.65
C GLY A 170 -5.41 -4.15 -19.39
N LYS A 171 -6.62 -4.71 -19.35
CA LYS A 171 -7.84 -4.16 -20.01
C LYS A 171 -8.83 -3.62 -19.01
#